data_AF-A0A8S3XMZ2-F1
#
_entry.id   AF-A0A8S3XMZ2-F1
#
_cell.length_a   1.000
_cell.length_b   1.000
_cell.length_c   1.000
_cell.angle_alpha   90.00
_cell.angle_beta   90.00
_cell.angle_gamma   90.00
#
_symmetry.space_group_name_H-M   'P 1'
#
loop_
_entity.id
_entity.type
_entity.pdbx_description
1 polymer ?
#
loop_
_entity_poly.entity_id
_entity_poly.type
_entity_poly.pdbx_seq_one_letter_code
_entity_poly.pdbx_strand_id
1 'polypeptide(L)'
;MSMLLEQWEELKLLFMMAKTEDKCFMAEILYDIMKCRAYHAYFTFLDVHLRQVTKVNSLFQSDNVDPAKLLEDLFLLFKNILQIIVIPRKLETVTDGEYTSFGFQEHLMHVSAMHFGYTVEEALSKLDRRDKEDVRERRKTFLVILCSELQKRLPKQITFLKAMVKLSPEIATSQVKPTLVDILQNVQRAEV
;
A
#
# COMPACT_ATOMS: atom_id res chain seq x y z
N MET A 1 -12.45 -4.96 5.73
CA MET A 1 -11.73 -6.26 5.78
C MET A 1 -11.46 -6.67 7.23
N SER A 2 -11.26 -5.71 8.14
CA SER A 2 -11.24 -5.92 9.60
C SER A 2 -12.38 -6.80 10.14
N MET A 3 -13.64 -6.52 9.79
CA MET A 3 -14.81 -7.30 10.25
C MET A 3 -14.71 -8.81 9.91
N LEU A 4 -14.15 -9.14 8.74
CA LEU A 4 -13.99 -10.53 8.30
C LEU A 4 -12.93 -11.27 9.13
N LEU A 5 -11.87 -10.59 9.56
CA LEU A 5 -10.84 -11.15 10.44
C LEU A 5 -11.31 -11.20 11.90
N GLU A 6 -12.05 -10.20 12.36
CA GLU A 6 -12.62 -10.13 13.71
C GLU A 6 -13.64 -11.24 13.95
N GLN A 7 -14.46 -11.56 12.95
CA GLN A 7 -15.49 -12.60 13.02
C GLN A 7 -15.03 -13.93 12.41
N TRP A 8 -13.71 -14.17 12.32
CA TRP A 8 -13.19 -15.29 11.54
C TRP A 8 -13.68 -16.65 12.05
N GLU A 9 -13.67 -16.88 13.36
CA GLU A 9 -14.11 -18.15 13.94
C GLU A 9 -15.64 -18.29 13.92
N GLU A 10 -16.39 -17.20 14.11
CA GLU A 10 -17.85 -17.18 14.02
C GLU A 10 -18.32 -17.48 12.60
N LEU A 11 -17.71 -16.85 11.59
CA LEU A 11 -18.00 -17.08 10.17
C LEU A 11 -17.64 -18.50 9.76
N LYS A 12 -16.50 -19.02 10.23
CA LYS A 12 -16.11 -20.41 10.01
C LYS A 12 -17.10 -21.39 10.62
N LEU A 13 -17.60 -21.13 11.83
CA LEU A 13 -18.66 -21.93 12.46
C LEU A 13 -19.96 -21.84 11.66
N LEU A 14 -20.36 -20.63 11.24
CA LEU A 14 -21.55 -20.40 10.42
C LEU A 14 -21.51 -21.20 9.11
N PHE A 15 -20.39 -21.13 8.37
CA PHE A 15 -20.24 -21.86 7.11
C PHE A 15 -20.14 -23.37 7.30
N MET A 16 -19.59 -23.83 8.43
CA MET A 16 -19.63 -25.25 8.80
C MET A 16 -21.08 -25.73 8.99
N MET A 17 -21.91 -24.97 9.72
CA MET A 17 -23.31 -25.32 9.93
C MET A 17 -24.10 -25.31 8.62
N ALA A 18 -23.96 -24.25 7.81
CA ALA A 18 -24.63 -24.15 6.50
C ALA A 18 -24.19 -25.23 5.50
N LYS A 19 -22.93 -25.69 5.57
CA LYS A 19 -22.45 -26.85 4.80
C LYS A 19 -23.18 -28.14 5.25
N THR A 20 -23.33 -28.35 6.55
CA THR A 20 -23.88 -29.60 7.10
C THR A 20 -25.41 -29.66 7.03
N GLU A 21 -26.08 -28.57 7.34
CA GLU A 21 -27.55 -28.49 7.47
C GLU A 21 -28.21 -28.17 6.13
N ASP A 22 -27.73 -27.13 5.43
CA ASP A 22 -28.34 -26.67 4.18
C ASP A 22 -27.72 -27.31 2.93
N LYS A 23 -26.64 -28.11 3.08
CA LYS A 23 -25.86 -28.71 1.98
C LYS A 23 -25.40 -27.66 0.96
N CYS A 24 -25.14 -26.44 1.42
CA CYS A 24 -24.75 -25.34 0.56
C CYS A 24 -23.30 -25.51 0.10
N PHE A 25 -23.11 -25.74 -1.20
CA PHE A 25 -21.77 -25.91 -1.80
C PHE A 25 -20.87 -24.66 -1.63
N MET A 26 -21.44 -23.46 -1.70
CA MET A 26 -20.64 -22.25 -1.47
C MET A 26 -20.21 -22.11 -0.02
N ALA A 27 -21.05 -22.54 0.93
CA ALA A 27 -20.66 -22.60 2.34
C ALA A 27 -19.53 -23.61 2.56
N GLU A 28 -19.52 -24.72 1.82
CA GLU A 28 -18.41 -25.68 1.84
C GLU A 28 -17.10 -25.07 1.37
N ILE A 29 -17.09 -24.37 0.22
CA ILE A 29 -15.89 -23.69 -0.28
C ILE A 29 -15.40 -22.66 0.74
N LEU A 30 -16.29 -21.82 1.28
CA LEU A 30 -15.92 -20.78 2.23
C LEU A 30 -15.38 -21.38 3.53
N TYR A 31 -16.00 -22.45 4.04
CA TYR A 31 -15.51 -23.17 5.21
C TYR A 31 -14.09 -23.73 4.98
N ASP A 32 -13.83 -24.34 3.82
CA ASP A 32 -12.51 -24.88 3.51
C ASP A 32 -11.44 -23.79 3.40
N ILE A 33 -11.79 -22.61 2.85
CA ILE A 33 -10.93 -21.42 2.86
C ILE A 33 -10.65 -20.98 4.30
N MET A 34 -11.69 -20.85 5.13
CA MET A 34 -11.54 -20.32 6.50
C MET A 34 -10.86 -21.29 7.46
N LYS A 35 -10.95 -22.59 7.20
CA LYS A 35 -10.21 -23.64 7.93
C LYS A 35 -8.71 -23.57 7.67
N CYS A 36 -8.30 -23.11 6.48
CA CYS A 36 -6.91 -23.06 6.09
C CYS A 36 -6.21 -21.81 6.64
N ARG A 37 -5.20 -22.04 7.51
CA ARG A 37 -4.44 -20.99 8.20
C ARG A 37 -3.65 -20.10 7.23
N ALA A 38 -3.25 -20.62 6.07
CA ALA A 38 -2.54 -19.86 5.05
C ALA A 38 -3.39 -18.70 4.52
N TYR A 39 -4.69 -18.92 4.31
CA TYR A 39 -5.61 -17.85 3.92
C TYR A 39 -5.78 -16.82 5.03
N HIS A 40 -5.93 -17.25 6.29
CA HIS A 40 -6.01 -16.31 7.42
C HIS A 40 -4.77 -15.40 7.48
N ALA A 41 -3.57 -15.96 7.35
CA ALA A 41 -2.32 -15.19 7.33
C ALA A 41 -2.26 -14.22 6.14
N TYR A 42 -2.73 -14.64 4.97
CA TYR A 42 -2.80 -13.79 3.79
C TYR A 42 -3.82 -12.66 3.95
N PHE A 43 -5.03 -12.92 4.46
CA PHE A 43 -6.03 -11.88 4.73
C PHE A 43 -5.58 -10.90 5.81
N THR A 44 -4.88 -11.38 6.84
CA THR A 44 -4.26 -10.53 7.87
C THR A 44 -3.30 -9.52 7.23
N PHE A 45 -2.46 -9.99 6.30
CA PHE A 45 -1.59 -9.11 5.53
C PHE A 45 -2.38 -8.12 4.66
N LEU A 46 -3.40 -8.59 3.93
CA LEU A 46 -4.20 -7.74 3.07
C LEU A 46 -4.89 -6.63 3.86
N ASP A 47 -5.44 -6.92 5.03
CA ASP A 47 -6.13 -5.93 5.86
C ASP A 47 -5.21 -4.79 6.32
N VAL A 48 -3.91 -5.06 6.58
CA VAL A 48 -2.93 -4.02 6.92
C VAL A 48 -2.71 -3.07 5.74
N HIS A 49 -2.44 -3.58 4.54
CA HIS A 49 -2.11 -2.76 3.38
C HIS A 49 -3.34 -2.11 2.74
N LEU A 50 -4.45 -2.85 2.65
CA LEU A 50 -5.70 -2.32 2.10
C LEU A 50 -6.25 -1.19 2.96
N ARG A 51 -6.12 -1.24 4.29
CA ARG A 51 -6.52 -0.10 5.14
C ARG A 51 -5.80 1.20 4.76
N GLN A 52 -4.50 1.12 4.49
CA GLN A 52 -3.73 2.30 4.07
C GLN A 52 -4.18 2.79 2.69
N VAL A 53 -4.38 1.89 1.73
CA VAL A 53 -4.86 2.22 0.39
C VAL A 53 -6.27 2.81 0.44
N THR A 54 -7.19 2.22 1.18
CA THR A 54 -8.56 2.70 1.35
C THR A 54 -8.57 4.06 2.05
N LYS A 55 -7.70 4.29 3.04
CA LYS A 55 -7.57 5.60 3.68
C LYS A 55 -7.19 6.68 2.66
N VAL A 56 -6.12 6.45 1.89
CA VAL A 56 -5.68 7.40 0.86
C VAL A 56 -6.79 7.60 -0.19
N ASN A 57 -7.41 6.53 -0.65
CA ASN A 57 -8.51 6.62 -1.63
C ASN A 57 -9.73 7.39 -1.11
N SER A 58 -10.06 7.26 0.19
CA SER A 58 -11.12 8.05 0.83
C SER A 58 -10.79 9.54 0.84
N LEU A 59 -9.53 9.91 1.05
CA LEU A 59 -9.10 11.32 0.95
C LEU A 59 -9.27 11.86 -0.48
N PHE A 60 -9.00 11.06 -1.51
CA PHE A 60 -9.27 11.44 -2.90
C PHE A 60 -10.77 11.61 -3.22
N GLN A 61 -11.66 11.01 -2.43
CA GLN A 61 -13.11 11.08 -2.59
C GLN A 61 -13.78 12.17 -1.74
N SER A 62 -13.01 12.86 -0.90
CA SER A 62 -13.53 13.88 0.01
C SER A 62 -13.61 15.24 -0.68
N ASP A 63 -14.68 15.99 -0.39
CA ASP A 63 -14.97 17.28 -1.03
C ASP A 63 -14.05 18.43 -0.56
N ASN A 64 -13.42 18.30 0.61
CA ASN A 64 -12.61 19.35 1.25
C ASN A 64 -11.24 18.83 1.67
N VAL A 65 -10.46 18.31 0.73
CA VAL A 65 -9.08 17.88 0.98
C VAL A 65 -8.08 18.82 0.32
N ASP A 66 -7.06 19.19 1.10
CA ASP A 66 -5.89 19.92 0.61
C ASP A 66 -5.12 19.06 -0.41
N PRO A 67 -5.06 19.47 -1.70
CA PRO A 67 -4.38 18.71 -2.75
C PRO A 67 -2.90 18.45 -2.47
N ALA A 68 -2.25 19.34 -1.70
CA ALA A 68 -0.85 19.18 -1.30
C ALA A 68 -0.67 17.99 -0.36
N LYS A 69 -1.47 17.95 0.71
CA LYS A 69 -1.46 16.87 1.72
C LYS A 69 -1.84 15.54 1.09
N LEU A 70 -2.80 15.56 0.17
CA LEU A 70 -3.22 14.37 -0.59
C LEU A 70 -2.08 13.78 -1.44
N LEU A 71 -1.31 14.63 -2.11
CA LEU A 71 -0.14 14.22 -2.88
C LEU A 71 0.96 13.64 -1.97
N GLU A 72 1.20 14.27 -0.81
CA GLU A 72 2.14 13.76 0.19
C GLU A 72 1.72 12.39 0.73
N ASP A 73 0.45 12.20 1.07
CA ASP A 73 -0.10 10.93 1.56
C ASP A 73 0.04 9.81 0.52
N LEU A 74 -0.27 10.09 -0.75
CA LEU A 74 -0.08 9.13 -1.84
C LEU A 74 1.39 8.75 -2.00
N PHE A 75 2.29 9.74 -1.94
CA PHE A 75 3.72 9.53 -2.10
C PHE A 75 4.32 8.75 -0.93
N LEU A 76 3.85 9.03 0.30
CA LEU A 76 4.24 8.31 1.50
C LEU A 76 3.80 6.84 1.42
N LEU A 77 2.56 6.58 1.01
CA LEU A 77 2.07 5.21 0.79
C LEU A 77 2.95 4.46 -0.22
N PHE A 78 3.25 5.10 -1.35
CA PHE A 78 4.12 4.52 -2.38
C PHE A 78 5.53 4.20 -1.86
N LYS A 79 6.17 5.15 -1.17
CA LYS A 79 7.50 4.96 -0.56
C LYS A 79 7.52 3.84 0.47
N ASN A 80 6.50 3.77 1.32
CA ASN A 80 6.39 2.73 2.35
C ASN A 80 6.33 1.34 1.72
N ILE A 81 5.59 1.18 0.62
CA ILE A 81 5.52 -0.10 -0.10
C ILE A 81 6.85 -0.42 -0.78
N LEU A 82 7.50 0.57 -1.40
CA LEU A 82 8.82 0.39 -2.01
C LEU A 82 9.87 -0.10 -0.99
N GLN A 83 9.89 0.46 0.22
CA GLN A 83 10.81 0.05 1.28
C GLN A 83 10.66 -1.42 1.70
N ILE A 84 9.47 -2.00 1.50
CA ILE A 84 9.22 -3.42 1.81
C ILE A 84 9.76 -4.33 0.69
N ILE A 85 9.72 -3.89 -0.57
CA ILE A 85 9.96 -4.76 -1.74
C ILE A 85 11.28 -4.50 -2.47
N VAL A 86 11.90 -3.33 -2.31
CA VAL A 86 13.13 -2.93 -3.03
C VAL A 86 14.34 -2.96 -2.10
N ILE A 87 15.49 -3.34 -2.65
CA ILE A 87 16.78 -3.30 -1.94
C ILE A 87 17.04 -1.87 -1.38
N PRO A 88 17.23 -1.68 -0.06
CA PRO A 88 17.32 -0.35 0.56
C PRO A 88 18.37 0.56 -0.06
N ARG A 89 19.57 0.03 -0.35
CA ARG A 89 20.67 0.76 -1.00
C ARG A 89 20.30 1.38 -2.35
N LYS A 90 19.33 0.80 -3.07
CA LYS A 90 18.85 1.34 -4.35
C LYS A 90 17.83 2.46 -4.16
N LEU A 91 17.12 2.49 -3.04
CA LEU A 91 16.18 3.57 -2.72
C LEU A 91 16.92 4.83 -2.25
N GLU A 92 18.05 4.67 -1.56
CA GLU A 92 18.89 5.79 -1.09
C GLU A 92 19.41 6.67 -2.24
N THR A 93 19.53 6.11 -3.45
CA THR A 93 20.00 6.83 -4.63
C THR A 93 18.89 7.54 -5.41
N VAL A 94 17.62 7.35 -5.05
CA VAL A 94 16.47 7.87 -5.81
C VAL A 94 15.93 9.14 -5.17
N THR A 95 15.96 10.23 -5.92
CA THR A 95 15.37 11.51 -5.50
C THR A 95 13.86 11.54 -5.73
N ASP A 96 13.17 12.45 -5.04
CA ASP A 96 11.70 12.54 -5.08
C ASP A 96 11.11 12.70 -6.51
N GLY A 97 11.86 13.34 -7.41
CA GLY A 97 11.44 13.53 -8.81
C GLY A 97 11.58 12.29 -9.70
N GLU A 98 12.40 11.31 -9.29
CA GLU A 98 12.76 10.15 -10.13
C GLU A 98 11.85 8.95 -9.89
N TYR A 99 11.07 8.95 -8.80
CA TYR A 99 10.17 7.85 -8.43
C TYR A 99 9.12 7.52 -9.50
N THR A 100 8.73 8.48 -10.34
CA THR A 100 7.78 8.27 -11.44
C THR A 100 8.37 7.42 -12.57
N SER A 101 9.67 7.53 -12.80
CA SER A 101 10.42 6.78 -13.83
C SER A 101 11.29 5.66 -13.25
N PHE A 102 11.31 5.48 -11.93
CA PHE A 102 12.15 4.49 -11.27
C PHE A 102 11.70 3.06 -11.60
N GLY A 103 12.56 2.30 -12.26
CA GLY A 103 12.37 0.88 -12.62
C GLY A 103 12.49 -0.07 -11.44
N PHE A 104 11.68 0.12 -10.39
CA PHE A 104 11.83 -0.61 -9.12
C PHE A 104 11.75 -2.14 -9.25
N GLN A 105 11.10 -2.64 -10.28
CA GLN A 105 10.96 -4.07 -10.57
C GLN A 105 12.31 -4.76 -10.83
N GLU A 106 13.33 -4.02 -11.27
CA GLU A 106 14.69 -4.52 -11.50
C GLU A 106 15.51 -4.65 -10.20
N HIS A 107 14.98 -4.13 -9.09
CA HIS A 107 15.69 -4.01 -7.82
C HIS A 107 14.92 -4.65 -6.66
N LEU A 108 14.02 -5.56 -6.98
CA LEU A 108 13.24 -6.30 -5.99
C LEU A 108 14.15 -7.18 -5.13
N MET A 109 13.92 -7.17 -3.82
CA MET A 109 14.60 -8.08 -2.91
C MET A 109 14.06 -9.52 -3.04
N HIS A 110 14.85 -10.49 -2.58
CA HIS A 110 14.38 -11.86 -2.46
C HIS A 110 13.26 -11.93 -1.40
N VAL A 111 12.23 -12.77 -1.61
CA VAL A 111 11.05 -12.84 -0.73
C VAL A 111 11.41 -13.25 0.70
N SER A 112 12.49 -14.00 0.89
CA SER A 112 13.00 -14.36 2.22
C SER A 112 13.54 -13.18 3.02
N ALA A 113 13.99 -12.12 2.34
CA ALA A 113 14.53 -10.90 2.95
C ALA A 113 13.45 -9.85 3.24
N MET A 114 12.22 -10.03 2.71
CA MET A 114 11.10 -9.14 2.96
C MET A 114 10.53 -9.36 4.37
N HIS A 115 10.20 -8.25 5.04
CA HIS A 115 9.54 -8.28 6.34
C HIS A 115 8.15 -7.63 6.23
N PHE A 116 7.10 -8.41 6.49
CA PHE A 116 5.71 -7.98 6.27
C PHE A 116 5.00 -7.48 7.54
N GLY A 117 5.76 -7.30 8.63
CA GLY A 117 5.23 -6.86 9.92
C GLY A 117 4.99 -8.01 10.90
N TYR A 118 5.05 -7.69 12.20
CA TYR A 118 5.06 -8.66 13.28
C TYR A 118 3.85 -9.60 13.27
N THR A 119 2.62 -9.06 13.20
CA THR A 119 1.37 -9.85 13.23
C THR A 119 1.31 -10.86 12.09
N VAL A 120 1.84 -10.49 10.92
CA VAL A 120 1.88 -11.37 9.76
C VAL A 120 2.94 -12.45 9.96
N GLU A 121 4.15 -12.10 10.40
CA GLU A 121 5.21 -13.08 10.67
C GLU A 121 4.80 -14.08 11.78
N GLU A 122 4.06 -13.63 12.79
CA GLU A 122 3.48 -14.50 13.81
C GLU A 122 2.48 -15.49 13.18
N ALA A 123 1.57 -15.02 12.31
CA ALA A 123 0.63 -15.89 11.60
C ALA A 123 1.34 -16.92 10.71
N LEU A 124 2.43 -16.52 10.03
CA LEU A 124 3.25 -17.43 9.23
C LEU A 124 4.01 -18.44 10.08
N SER A 125 4.43 -18.10 11.29
CA SER A 125 5.20 -19.00 12.15
C SER A 125 4.46 -20.33 12.38
N LYS A 126 3.12 -20.28 12.40
CA LYS A 126 2.18 -21.37 12.65
C LYS A 126 1.86 -22.24 11.42
N LEU A 127 2.41 -21.90 10.24
CA LEU A 127 2.24 -22.64 8.99
C LEU A 127 3.36 -23.67 8.77
N ASP A 128 3.18 -24.57 7.81
CA ASP A 128 4.27 -25.43 7.34
C ASP A 128 5.21 -24.68 6.37
N ARG A 129 6.32 -25.30 5.96
CA ARG A 129 7.29 -24.64 5.07
C ARG A 129 6.69 -24.26 3.72
N ARG A 130 5.87 -25.13 3.12
CA ARG A 130 5.34 -24.93 1.77
C ARG A 130 4.32 -23.80 1.75
N ASP A 131 3.41 -23.78 2.70
CA ASP A 131 2.40 -22.73 2.86
C ASP A 131 3.05 -21.39 3.19
N LYS A 132 4.12 -21.36 4.00
CA LYS A 132 4.89 -20.13 4.24
C LYS A 132 5.45 -19.55 2.96
N GLU A 133 6.07 -20.38 2.13
CA GLU A 133 6.67 -19.97 0.86
C GLU A 133 5.60 -19.44 -0.12
N ASP A 134 4.48 -20.16 -0.28
CA ASP A 134 3.37 -19.74 -1.14
C ASP A 134 2.76 -18.41 -0.67
N VAL A 135 2.45 -18.29 0.62
CA VAL A 135 1.89 -17.05 1.18
C VAL A 135 2.89 -15.89 1.07
N ARG A 136 4.20 -16.13 1.24
CA ARG A 136 5.26 -15.12 1.03
C ARG A 136 5.27 -14.63 -0.41
N GLU A 137 5.26 -15.53 -1.39
CA GLU A 137 5.32 -15.15 -2.80
C GLU A 137 4.06 -14.38 -3.22
N ARG A 138 2.86 -14.86 -2.86
CA ARG A 138 1.60 -14.15 -3.16
C ARG A 138 1.57 -12.73 -2.61
N ARG A 139 2.14 -12.50 -1.43
CA ARG A 139 2.22 -11.16 -0.83
C ARG A 139 3.19 -10.25 -1.57
N LYS A 140 4.36 -10.78 -1.93
CA LYS A 140 5.31 -10.06 -2.80
C LYS A 140 4.63 -9.67 -4.11
N THR A 141 3.96 -10.61 -4.79
CA THR A 141 3.22 -10.33 -6.03
C THR A 141 2.19 -9.22 -5.83
N PHE A 142 1.40 -9.30 -4.76
CA PHE A 142 0.43 -8.25 -4.42
C PHE A 142 1.09 -6.87 -4.26
N LEU A 143 2.17 -6.76 -3.47
CA LEU A 143 2.86 -5.49 -3.25
C LEU A 143 3.48 -4.94 -4.54
N VAL A 144 4.06 -5.80 -5.37
CA VAL A 144 4.63 -5.38 -6.66
C VAL A 144 3.55 -4.81 -7.57
N ILE A 145 2.41 -5.49 -7.70
CA ILE A 145 1.27 -5.01 -8.50
C ILE A 145 0.74 -3.70 -7.93
N LEU A 146 0.51 -3.64 -6.61
CA LEU A 146 0.03 -2.43 -5.94
C LEU A 146 0.99 -1.25 -6.15
N CYS A 147 2.29 -1.49 -6.02
CA CYS A 147 3.33 -0.48 -6.22
C CYS A 147 3.33 0.03 -7.67
N SER A 148 3.23 -0.86 -8.66
CA SER A 148 3.11 -0.46 -10.07
C SER A 148 1.86 0.36 -10.34
N GLU A 149 0.73 -0.01 -9.73
CA GLU A 149 -0.52 0.73 -9.84
C GLU A 149 -0.46 2.11 -9.18
N LEU A 150 0.20 2.22 -8.02
CA LEU A 150 0.42 3.51 -7.36
C LEU A 150 1.38 4.40 -8.17
N GLN A 151 2.45 3.83 -8.75
CA GLN A 151 3.40 4.57 -9.57
C GLN A 151 2.73 5.24 -10.77
N LYS A 152 1.79 4.54 -11.44
CA LYS A 152 1.01 5.10 -12.56
C LYS A 152 0.15 6.31 -12.16
N ARG A 153 -0.21 6.42 -10.88
CA ARG A 153 -1.04 7.51 -10.33
C ARG A 153 -0.20 8.69 -9.83
N LEU A 154 1.13 8.55 -9.80
CA LEU A 154 2.00 9.66 -9.44
C LEU A 154 2.07 10.69 -10.58
N PRO A 155 1.93 11.99 -10.27
CA PRO A 155 2.05 13.03 -11.28
C PRO A 155 3.50 13.16 -11.75
N LYS A 156 3.70 13.37 -13.06
CA LYS A 156 5.04 13.50 -13.66
C LYS A 156 5.81 14.71 -13.12
N GLN A 157 5.13 15.80 -12.79
CA GLN A 157 5.70 17.04 -12.28
C GLN A 157 5.67 17.11 -10.74
N ILE A 158 6.01 16.01 -10.06
CA ILE A 158 5.88 15.91 -8.60
C ILE A 158 6.72 16.95 -7.84
N THR A 159 7.89 17.34 -8.38
CA THR A 159 8.76 18.39 -7.80
C THR A 159 8.10 19.76 -7.84
N PHE A 160 7.46 20.09 -8.96
CA PHE A 160 6.70 21.33 -9.12
C PHE A 160 5.47 21.36 -8.21
N LEU A 161 4.70 20.26 -8.17
CA LEU A 161 3.51 20.17 -7.31
C LEU A 161 3.85 20.27 -5.82
N LYS A 162 4.98 19.68 -5.41
CA LYS A 162 5.52 19.88 -4.05
C LYS A 162 5.94 21.33 -3.80
N ALA A 163 6.53 22.00 -4.78
CA ALA A 163 6.86 23.42 -4.65
C ALA A 163 5.59 24.29 -4.54
N MET A 164 4.49 23.91 -5.20
CA MET A 164 3.20 24.61 -5.10
C MET A 164 2.56 24.56 -3.71
N VAL A 165 2.91 23.58 -2.86
CA VAL A 165 2.47 23.53 -1.45
C VAL A 165 2.88 24.80 -0.69
N LYS A 166 3.99 25.44 -1.07
CA LYS A 166 4.45 26.72 -0.51
C LYS A 166 3.46 27.88 -0.70
N LEU A 167 2.49 27.72 -1.60
CA LEU A 167 1.43 28.70 -1.88
C LEU A 167 0.16 28.45 -1.06
N SER A 168 0.13 27.44 -0.19
CA SER A 168 -1.00 27.20 0.71
C SER A 168 -1.26 28.43 1.60
N PRO A 169 -2.53 28.73 1.95
CA PRO A 169 -2.87 29.88 2.79
C PRO A 169 -2.12 29.88 4.13
N GLU A 170 -1.95 28.70 4.71
CA GLU A 170 -1.22 28.47 5.97
C GLU A 170 0.24 28.93 5.89
N ILE A 171 0.93 28.61 4.79
CA ILE A 171 2.34 28.96 4.59
C ILE A 171 2.49 30.40 4.11
N ALA A 172 1.61 30.87 3.23
CA ALA A 172 1.61 32.23 2.69
C ALA A 172 1.36 33.30 3.77
N THR A 173 0.60 32.95 4.82
CA THR A 173 0.29 33.83 5.97
C THR A 173 1.27 33.66 7.13
N SER A 174 2.21 32.72 7.05
CA SER A 174 3.21 32.52 8.10
C SER A 174 4.21 33.68 8.18
N GLN A 175 4.79 33.90 9.37
CA GLN A 175 5.82 34.94 9.55
C GLN A 175 7.13 34.62 8.81
N VAL A 176 7.38 33.34 8.50
CA VAL A 176 8.59 32.90 7.79
C VAL A 176 8.21 32.54 6.35
N LYS A 177 8.40 33.49 5.43
CA LYS A 177 8.04 33.29 4.02
C LYS A 177 9.07 32.41 3.31
N PRO A 178 8.68 31.26 2.72
CA PRO A 178 9.58 30.45 1.93
C PRO A 178 9.90 31.10 0.58
N THR A 179 11.11 30.84 0.08
CA THR A 179 11.53 31.28 -1.25
C THR A 179 10.71 30.60 -2.35
N LEU A 180 10.22 31.39 -3.31
CA LEU A 180 9.38 30.94 -4.44
C LEU A 180 10.17 30.71 -5.75
N VAL A 181 11.50 30.86 -5.71
CA VAL A 181 12.39 30.72 -6.88
C VAL A 181 12.18 29.38 -7.59
N ASP A 182 12.04 28.28 -6.85
CA ASP A 182 11.82 26.95 -7.40
C ASP A 182 10.52 26.85 -8.22
N ILE A 183 9.48 27.59 -7.82
CA ILE A 183 8.19 27.62 -8.56
C ILE A 183 8.40 28.38 -9.86
N LEU A 184 9.01 29.56 -9.81
CA LEU A 184 9.24 30.42 -10.98
C LEU A 184 10.12 29.75 -12.03
N GLN A 185 11.18 29.05 -11.60
CA GLN A 185 12.07 28.31 -12.50
C GLN A 185 11.36 27.16 -13.24
N ASN A 186 10.39 26.51 -12.60
CA ASN A 186 9.63 25.44 -13.23
C ASN A 186 8.53 25.96 -14.18
N VAL A 187 7.93 27.13 -13.90
CA VAL A 187 6.96 27.78 -14.79
C VAL A 187 7.62 28.27 -16.08
N GLN A 188 8.80 28.91 -15.98
CA GLN A 188 9.56 29.38 -17.16
C GLN A 188 9.98 28.24 -18.10
N ARG A 189 10.18 27.03 -17.58
CA ARG A 189 10.52 25.84 -18.38
C ARG A 189 9.31 25.23 -19.12
N ALA A 190 8.09 25.60 -18.77
CA ALA A 190 6.86 25.08 -19.39
C ALA A 190 6.33 25.98 -20.52
N GLU A 191 6.84 27.22 -20.65
CA GLU A 191 6.47 28.20 -21.69
C GLU A 191 7.38 28.14 -22.94
N VAL A 192 8.30 27.18 -23.01
CA VAL A 192 9.21 26.90 -24.13
C VAL A 192 8.92 25.51 -24.67
#